data_AF-A0A8T1DAH6-F1
#
_entry.id   AF-A0A8T1DAH6-F1
#
_cell.length_a   1.000
_cell.length_b   1.000
_cell.length_c   1.000
_cell.angle_alpha   90.00
_cell.angle_beta   90.00
_cell.angle_gamma   90.00
#
_symmetry.space_group_name_H-M   'P 1'
#
loop_
_entity.id
_entity.type
_entity.pdbx_description
1 polymer ?
#
loop_
_entity_poly.entity_id
_entity_poly.type
_entity_poly.pdbx_seq_one_letter_code
_entity_poly.pdbx_strand_id
1 'polypeptide(L)'
;MPVILAVGTFEGELNDLMFGIVNPTQEIMRVKASYVKDYSDGAVLANIVVPTVEEPFRSVSVKWTQINLPLNQTGLVQNRDFVCLEATGILHFANGDRVGYQLLHSIDFPNTQPLPGTIRARHKIIGFYCQISRNVIDTYAFDTVHPGGKVFRSVAL
;
A
#
# COMPACT_ATOMS: atom_id res chain seq x y z
N MET A 1 -9.69 14.66 -9.24
CA MET A 1 -9.06 13.65 -8.38
C MET A 1 -8.89 12.41 -9.25
N PRO A 2 -7.65 11.96 -9.54
CA PRO A 2 -7.45 10.82 -10.40
C PRO A 2 -7.91 9.54 -9.68
N VAL A 3 -8.52 8.65 -10.45
CA VAL A 3 -8.89 7.30 -10.03
C VAL A 3 -8.09 6.37 -10.93
N ILE A 4 -7.39 5.41 -10.33
CA ILE A 4 -6.65 4.37 -11.05
C ILE A 4 -7.41 3.06 -10.85
N LEU A 5 -7.69 2.40 -11.97
CA LEU A 5 -8.23 1.05 -12.01
C LEU A 5 -7.24 0.17 -12.75
N ALA A 6 -6.67 -0.81 -12.05
CA ALA A 6 -5.81 -1.83 -12.63
C ALA A 6 -6.60 -3.14 -12.68
N VAL A 7 -6.86 -3.62 -13.89
CA VAL A 7 -7.53 -4.90 -14.15
C VAL A 7 -6.72 -5.66 -15.18
N GLY A 8 -6.53 -6.95 -14.94
CA GLY A 8 -5.80 -7.83 -15.86
C GLY A 8 -5.14 -8.98 -15.13
N THR A 9 -4.30 -9.70 -15.84
CA THR A 9 -3.58 -10.84 -15.30
C THR A 9 -2.08 -10.61 -15.29
N PHE A 10 -1.38 -11.26 -14.36
CA PHE A 10 0.08 -11.36 -14.41
C PHE A 10 0.55 -12.75 -13.99
N GLU A 11 1.79 -13.06 -14.36
CA GLU A 11 2.43 -14.34 -14.10
C GLU A 11 2.85 -14.45 -12.63
N GLY A 12 2.47 -15.54 -11.97
CA GLY A 12 2.91 -15.84 -10.60
C GLY A 12 1.93 -16.69 -9.79
N GLU A 13 2.33 -16.97 -8.56
CA GLU A 13 1.53 -17.66 -7.56
C GLU A 13 1.04 -16.68 -6.48
N LEU A 14 -0.20 -16.84 -6.03
CA LEU A 14 -0.87 -15.93 -5.11
C LEU A 14 -0.09 -15.75 -3.81
N ASN A 15 0.54 -16.81 -3.31
CA ASN A 15 1.37 -16.73 -2.11
C ASN A 15 2.57 -15.82 -2.31
N ASP A 16 3.24 -15.90 -3.45
CA ASP A 16 4.43 -15.09 -3.76
C ASP A 16 4.06 -13.61 -3.84
N LEU A 17 2.94 -13.32 -4.51
CA LEU A 17 2.37 -11.97 -4.54
C LEU A 17 2.05 -11.47 -3.12
N MET A 18 1.34 -12.27 -2.32
CA MET A 18 0.94 -11.86 -0.99
C MET A 18 2.14 -11.70 -0.04
N PHE A 19 3.22 -12.45 -0.21
CA PHE A 19 4.50 -12.22 0.46
C PHE A 19 5.15 -10.90 0.05
N GLY A 20 5.04 -10.51 -1.22
CA GLY A 20 5.48 -9.20 -1.70
C GLY A 20 4.64 -8.03 -1.18
N ILE A 21 3.40 -8.29 -0.77
CA ILE A 21 2.46 -7.29 -0.25
C ILE A 21 2.62 -7.10 1.26
N VAL A 22 2.63 -8.21 2.03
CA VAL A 22 2.61 -8.18 3.50
C VAL A 22 3.93 -7.68 4.07
N ASN A 23 3.87 -6.61 4.83
CA ASN A 23 5.04 -5.91 5.38
C ASN A 23 4.78 -5.45 6.84
N PRO A 24 4.67 -6.37 7.80
CA PRO A 24 4.20 -6.09 9.17
C PRO A 24 5.25 -5.43 10.07
N THR A 25 6.51 -5.37 9.65
CA THR A 25 7.62 -4.78 10.40
C THR A 25 8.36 -3.73 9.56
N GLN A 26 9.04 -2.80 10.22
CA GLN A 26 9.86 -1.78 9.53
C GLN A 26 10.96 -2.39 8.65
N GLU A 27 11.53 -3.52 9.06
CA GLU A 27 12.54 -4.22 8.26
C GLU A 27 11.96 -4.76 6.96
N ILE A 28 10.81 -5.45 7.04
CA ILE A 28 10.13 -5.98 5.85
C ILE A 28 9.63 -4.83 4.97
N MET A 29 9.17 -3.71 5.56
CA MET A 29 8.83 -2.50 4.81
C MET A 29 10.02 -1.95 4.00
N ARG A 30 11.23 -1.94 4.56
CA ARG A 30 12.43 -1.51 3.83
C ARG A 30 12.79 -2.46 2.69
N VAL A 31 12.64 -3.77 2.92
CA VAL A 31 12.81 -4.77 1.87
C VAL A 31 11.83 -4.51 0.73
N LYS A 32 10.53 -4.33 1.03
CA LYS A 32 9.50 -3.97 0.05
C LYS A 32 9.85 -2.72 -0.76
N ALA A 33 10.23 -1.64 -0.08
CA ALA A 33 10.58 -0.37 -0.72
C ALA A 33 11.74 -0.51 -1.72
N SER A 34 12.69 -1.42 -1.46
CA SER A 34 13.89 -1.58 -2.30
C SER A 34 13.57 -2.09 -3.71
N TYR A 35 12.52 -2.91 -3.88
CA TYR A 35 12.12 -3.45 -5.18
C TYR A 35 10.85 -2.82 -5.76
N VAL A 36 9.86 -2.43 -4.94
CA VAL A 36 8.63 -1.77 -5.42
C VAL A 36 8.87 -0.29 -5.72
N LYS A 37 9.70 0.38 -4.89
CA LYS A 37 9.99 1.83 -4.96
C LYS A 37 8.73 2.70 -4.82
N ASP A 38 7.77 2.23 -4.03
CA ASP A 38 6.49 2.91 -3.74
C ASP A 38 6.61 4.01 -2.67
N TYR A 39 7.58 3.94 -1.76
CA TYR A 39 7.85 4.96 -0.76
C TYR A 39 9.35 5.16 -0.49
N SER A 40 9.73 6.37 -0.07
CA SER A 40 11.11 6.75 0.26
C SER A 40 11.47 6.50 1.73
N ASP A 41 10.48 6.49 2.62
CA ASP A 41 10.65 6.17 4.04
C ASP A 41 9.33 5.61 4.60
N GLY A 42 9.41 4.94 5.74
CA GLY A 42 8.22 4.42 6.41
C GLY A 42 8.46 3.84 7.80
N ALA A 43 7.38 3.81 8.58
CA ALA A 43 7.35 3.26 9.92
C ALA A 43 6.03 2.54 10.19
N VAL A 44 6.11 1.40 10.89
CA VAL A 44 4.93 0.76 11.48
C VAL A 44 4.66 1.48 12.81
N LEU A 45 3.51 2.15 12.90
CA LEU A 45 3.10 2.91 14.08
C LEU A 45 2.39 2.01 15.11
N ALA A 46 1.58 1.08 14.64
CA ALA A 46 0.88 0.12 15.48
C ALA A 46 0.54 -1.15 14.69
N ASN A 47 0.62 -2.30 15.35
CA ASN A 47 0.10 -3.56 14.84
C ASN A 47 -1.18 -3.93 15.59
N ILE A 48 -2.27 -4.15 14.85
CA ILE A 48 -3.57 -4.56 15.38
C ILE A 48 -3.74 -6.07 15.23
N VAL A 49 -3.31 -6.61 14.09
CA VAL A 49 -3.23 -8.04 13.84
C VAL A 49 -1.83 -8.34 13.28
N VAL A 50 -1.12 -9.25 13.93
CA VAL A 50 0.22 -9.70 13.52
C VAL A 50 0.09 -11.05 12.81
N PRO A 51 0.76 -11.26 11.67
CA PRO A 51 0.81 -12.56 11.02
C PRO A 51 1.29 -13.68 11.93
N THR A 52 0.72 -14.88 11.76
CA THR A 52 1.16 -16.11 12.44
C THR A 52 1.71 -17.11 11.43
N VAL A 53 2.20 -18.25 11.92
CA VAL A 53 2.66 -19.35 11.05
C VAL A 53 1.49 -19.93 10.24
N GLU A 54 0.30 -20.00 10.85
CA GLU A 54 -0.92 -20.52 10.23
C GLU A 54 -1.57 -19.50 9.29
N GLU A 55 -1.51 -18.21 9.61
CA GLU A 55 -2.07 -17.12 8.82
C GLU A 55 -0.99 -16.08 8.43
N PRO A 56 -0.02 -16.46 7.56
CA PRO A 56 1.17 -15.63 7.29
C PRO A 56 0.89 -14.33 6.54
N PHE A 57 -0.26 -14.24 5.88
CA PHE A 57 -0.67 -13.05 5.11
C PHE A 57 -1.62 -12.14 5.89
N ARG A 58 -2.13 -12.59 7.04
CA ARG A 58 -3.15 -11.88 7.81
C ARG A 58 -2.48 -10.82 8.69
N SER A 59 -2.54 -9.57 8.24
CA SER A 59 -1.98 -8.43 8.95
C SER A 59 -2.98 -7.29 8.97
N VAL A 60 -3.02 -6.54 10.07
CA VAL A 60 -3.70 -5.25 10.16
C VAL A 60 -2.79 -4.31 10.94
N SER A 61 -2.39 -3.21 10.32
CA SER A 61 -1.37 -2.32 10.87
C SER A 61 -1.60 -0.87 10.49
N VAL A 62 -1.24 0.06 11.37
CA VAL A 62 -1.17 1.48 11.07
C VAL A 62 0.26 1.82 10.68
N LYS A 63 0.44 2.43 9.51
CA LYS A 63 1.75 2.74 8.93
C LYS A 63 1.83 4.22 8.56
N TRP A 64 2.99 4.80 8.80
CA TRP A 64 3.40 6.06 8.21
C TRP A 64 4.32 5.77 7.02
N THR A 65 4.11 6.45 5.90
CA THR A 65 5.00 6.38 4.73
C THR A 65 5.22 7.77 4.15
N GLN A 66 6.38 7.98 3.54
CA GLN A 66 6.72 9.21 2.83
C GLN A 66 7.05 8.92 1.37
N ILE A 67 6.64 9.83 0.49
CA ILE A 67 7.09 9.87 -0.90
C ILE A 67 7.85 11.16 -1.17
N ASN A 68 9.00 11.02 -1.84
CA ASN A 68 9.76 12.15 -2.33
C ASN A 68 9.24 12.51 -3.72
N LEU A 69 8.75 13.73 -3.90
CA LEU A 69 8.29 14.18 -5.20
C LEU A 69 9.38 14.90 -5.98
N PRO A 70 9.38 14.80 -7.32
CA PRO A 70 10.20 15.65 -8.18
C PRO A 70 10.02 17.13 -7.83
N LEU A 71 11.11 17.89 -7.95
CA LEU A 71 11.18 19.33 -7.65
C LEU A 71 10.99 19.71 -6.17
N ASN A 72 11.02 18.75 -5.24
CA ASN A 72 10.95 19.06 -3.81
C ASN A 72 12.09 19.98 -3.33
N GLN A 73 13.29 19.82 -3.90
CA GLN A 73 14.46 20.64 -3.59
C GLN A 73 14.34 22.11 -4.04
N THR A 74 13.40 22.44 -4.96
CA THR A 74 13.21 23.81 -5.44
C THR A 74 12.22 24.61 -4.58
N GLY A 75 11.54 23.97 -3.63
CA GLY A 75 10.49 24.58 -2.80
C GLY A 75 9.15 24.79 -3.51
N LEU A 76 9.05 24.46 -4.80
CA LEU A 76 7.81 24.57 -5.57
C LEU A 76 6.79 23.47 -5.25
N VAL A 77 7.28 22.32 -4.78
CA VAL A 77 6.51 21.12 -4.44
C VAL A 77 7.00 20.59 -3.10
N GLN A 78 6.12 20.18 -2.20
CA GLN A 78 6.51 19.55 -0.93
C GLN A 78 6.42 18.02 -1.02
N ASN A 79 7.17 17.30 -0.19
CA ASN A 79 7.01 15.84 -0.07
C ASN A 79 5.62 15.51 0.49
N ARG A 80 5.15 14.29 0.23
CA ARG A 80 3.89 13.82 0.80
C ARG A 80 4.18 12.74 1.82
N ASP A 81 3.47 12.83 2.94
CA ASP A 81 3.38 11.75 3.90
C ASP A 81 1.95 11.22 3.98
N PHE A 82 1.83 9.98 4.43
CA PHE A 82 0.57 9.27 4.60
C PHE A 82 0.57 8.58 5.96
N VAL A 83 -0.60 8.52 6.58
CA VAL A 83 -0.85 7.64 7.73
C VAL A 83 -2.03 6.77 7.38
N CYS A 84 -1.79 5.47 7.22
CA CYS A 84 -2.75 4.54 6.67
C CYS A 84 -2.94 3.32 7.56
N LEU A 85 -4.19 2.90 7.69
CA LEU A 85 -4.53 1.55 8.10
C LEU A 85 -4.37 0.65 6.87
N GLU A 86 -3.52 -0.36 6.97
CA GLU A 86 -3.34 -1.39 5.94
C GLU A 86 -3.74 -2.75 6.49
N ALA A 87 -4.57 -3.47 5.73
CA ALA A 87 -5.02 -4.82 6.01
C ALA A 87 -4.74 -5.74 4.83
N THR A 88 -4.19 -6.92 5.11
CA THR A 88 -3.84 -7.93 4.10
C THR A 88 -4.32 -9.31 4.54
N GLY A 89 -4.48 -10.23 3.59
CA GLY A 89 -4.81 -11.62 3.87
C GLY A 89 -5.25 -12.39 2.62
N ILE A 90 -5.64 -13.65 2.82
CA ILE A 90 -6.23 -14.50 1.80
C ILE A 90 -7.57 -15.02 2.31
N LEU A 91 -8.63 -14.74 1.55
CA LEU A 91 -9.95 -15.31 1.76
C LEU A 91 -10.02 -16.69 1.10
N HIS A 92 -10.65 -17.64 1.79
CA HIS A 92 -10.90 -18.99 1.28
C HIS A 92 -12.41 -19.18 1.13
N PHE A 93 -12.85 -19.48 -0.08
CA PHE A 93 -14.26 -19.65 -0.40
C PHE A 93 -14.64 -21.13 -0.45
N ALA A 94 -15.92 -21.43 -0.23
CA ALA A 94 -16.44 -22.80 -0.20
C ALA A 94 -16.30 -23.56 -1.54
N ASN A 95 -16.17 -22.83 -2.65
CA ASN A 95 -15.90 -23.38 -3.98
C ASN A 95 -14.41 -23.74 -4.20
N GLY A 96 -13.54 -23.51 -3.22
CA GLY A 96 -12.11 -23.75 -3.30
C GLY A 96 -11.29 -22.55 -3.75
N ASP A 97 -11.93 -21.44 -4.15
CA ASP A 97 -11.22 -20.25 -4.61
C ASP A 97 -10.46 -19.58 -3.47
N ARG A 98 -9.31 -19.02 -3.83
CA ARG A 98 -8.44 -18.25 -2.93
C ARG A 98 -8.29 -16.84 -3.48
N VAL A 99 -8.62 -15.85 -2.66
CA VAL A 99 -8.55 -14.44 -3.05
C VAL A 99 -7.70 -13.68 -2.04
N GLY A 100 -6.52 -13.26 -2.49
CA GLY A 100 -5.68 -12.32 -1.75
C GLY A 100 -6.32 -10.93 -1.75
N TYR A 101 -6.15 -10.20 -0.66
CA TYR A 101 -6.58 -8.82 -0.57
C TYR A 101 -5.49 -7.91 0.01
N GLN A 102 -5.46 -6.67 -0.48
CA GLN A 102 -4.72 -5.55 0.11
C GLN A 102 -5.67 -4.36 0.21
N LEU A 103 -5.97 -3.95 1.44
CA LEU A 103 -6.77 -2.78 1.71
C LEU A 103 -5.88 -1.76 2.40
N LEU A 104 -5.83 -0.55 1.87
CA LEU A 104 -5.10 0.57 2.47
C LEU A 104 -6.03 1.77 2.52
N HIS A 105 -6.12 2.42 3.67
CA HIS A 105 -6.96 3.60 3.84
C HIS A 105 -6.30 4.60 4.78
N SER A 106 -6.17 5.85 4.33
CA SER A 106 -5.68 6.92 5.20
C SER A 106 -6.63 7.20 6.36
N ILE A 107 -6.07 7.25 7.56
CA ILE A 107 -6.77 7.53 8.80
C ILE A 107 -6.14 8.74 9.50
N ASP A 108 -6.92 9.36 10.38
CA ASP A 108 -6.36 10.33 11.32
C ASP A 108 -5.93 9.56 12.57
N PHE A 109 -4.63 9.54 12.87
CA PHE A 109 -4.06 8.81 14.00
C PHE A 109 -3.52 9.78 15.04
N PRO A 110 -3.77 9.58 16.36
CA PRO A 110 -3.33 10.51 17.40
C PRO A 110 -1.83 10.81 17.32
N ASN A 111 -1.46 12.07 17.61
CA ASN A 111 -0.07 12.54 17.65
C ASN A 111 0.73 12.40 16.33
N THR A 112 0.07 12.22 15.19
CA THR A 112 0.75 12.15 13.87
C THR A 112 0.62 13.45 13.09
N GLN A 113 1.17 14.53 13.65
CA GLN A 113 1.30 15.79 12.91
C GLN A 113 2.19 15.59 11.67
N PRO A 114 1.92 16.28 10.55
CA PRO A 114 2.81 16.23 9.39
C PRO A 114 4.23 16.67 9.78
N LEU A 115 5.25 15.97 9.27
CA LEU A 115 6.64 16.38 9.50
C LEU A 115 6.93 17.73 8.83
N PRO A 116 7.86 18.54 9.36
CA PRO A 116 8.27 19.79 8.72
C PRO A 116 8.67 19.58 7.25
N GLY A 117 8.11 20.39 6.35
CA GLY A 117 8.39 20.29 4.91
C GLY A 117 7.59 19.21 4.16
N THR A 118 6.65 18.54 4.82
CA THR A 118 5.75 17.56 4.21
C THR A 118 4.29 18.03 4.23
N ILE A 119 3.50 17.56 3.28
CA ILE A 119 2.04 17.72 3.26
C ILE A 119 1.39 16.35 3.48
N ARG A 120 0.46 16.27 4.43
CA ARG A 120 -0.37 15.06 4.63
C ARG A 120 -1.29 14.86 3.45
N ALA A 121 -1.03 13.80 2.69
CA ALA A 121 -1.89 13.32 1.64
C ALA A 121 -2.83 12.23 2.17
N ARG A 122 -3.85 11.89 1.38
CA ARG A 122 -4.75 10.77 1.65
C ARG A 122 -4.73 9.79 0.49
N HIS A 123 -4.71 8.51 0.81
CA HIS A 123 -4.58 7.40 -0.11
C HIS A 123 -5.59 6.32 0.25
N LYS A 124 -6.17 5.69 -0.76
CA LYS A 124 -7.04 4.54 -0.58
C LYS A 124 -6.79 3.54 -1.70
N ILE A 125 -6.34 2.33 -1.33
CA ILE A 125 -6.21 1.18 -2.22
C ILE A 125 -7.20 0.09 -1.80
N ILE A 126 -7.82 -0.53 -2.79
CA ILE A 126 -8.53 -1.80 -2.65
C ILE A 126 -8.00 -2.73 -3.74
N GLY A 127 -7.21 -3.72 -3.37
CA GLY A 127 -6.69 -4.75 -4.27
C GLY A 127 -7.26 -6.12 -3.94
N PHE A 128 -7.69 -6.84 -4.97
CA PHE A 128 -8.06 -8.26 -4.92
C PHE A 128 -7.28 -9.03 -5.98
N TYR A 129 -6.82 -10.22 -5.60
CA TYR A 129 -5.94 -11.06 -6.41
C TYR A 129 -6.41 -12.51 -6.36
N CYS A 130 -6.79 -13.08 -7.49
CA CYS A 130 -7.37 -14.42 -7.59
C CYS A 130 -6.44 -15.36 -8.35
N GLN A 131 -6.12 -16.53 -7.80
CA GLN A 131 -5.41 -17.56 -8.56
C GLN A 131 -6.40 -18.26 -9.50
N ILE A 132 -6.35 -17.97 -10.79
CA ILE A 132 -7.32 -18.54 -11.77
C ILE A 132 -6.76 -19.79 -12.47
N SER A 133 -5.45 -19.95 -12.51
CA SER A 133 -4.76 -21.18 -12.94
C SER A 133 -3.32 -21.16 -12.42
N ARG A 134 -2.57 -22.25 -12.58
CA ARG A 134 -1.15 -22.29 -12.19
C ARG A 134 -0.40 -21.14 -12.87
N ASN A 135 0.37 -20.39 -12.09
CA ASN A 135 1.18 -19.27 -12.54
C ASN A 135 0.40 -18.10 -13.17
N VAL A 136 -0.92 -17.99 -12.94
CA VAL A 136 -1.74 -16.87 -13.44
C VAL A 136 -2.62 -16.32 -12.33
N ILE A 137 -2.40 -15.05 -12.02
CA ILE A 137 -3.20 -14.29 -11.04
C ILE A 137 -4.04 -13.27 -11.80
N ASP A 138 -5.34 -13.28 -11.56
CA ASP A 138 -6.27 -12.24 -11.99
C ASP A 138 -6.35 -11.13 -10.94
N THR A 139 -6.30 -9.88 -11.37
CA THR A 139 -6.09 -8.72 -10.51
C THR A 139 -7.17 -7.69 -10.72
N TYR A 140 -7.69 -7.18 -9.61
CA TYR A 140 -8.61 -6.07 -9.56
C TYR A 140 -8.15 -5.11 -8.48
N ALA A 141 -7.55 -4.00 -8.86
CA ALA A 141 -7.11 -2.97 -7.93
C ALA A 141 -7.71 -1.61 -8.26
N PHE A 142 -8.24 -0.95 -7.23
CA PHE A 142 -8.76 0.40 -7.28
C PHE A 142 -7.89 1.27 -6.37
N ASP A 143 -7.42 2.41 -6.89
CA ASP A 143 -6.61 3.35 -6.13
C ASP A 143 -7.06 4.81 -6.34
N THR A 144 -7.02 5.59 -5.25
CA THR A 144 -7.28 7.02 -5.23
C THR A 144 -6.30 7.75 -4.32
N VAL A 145 -5.66 8.79 -4.86
CA VAL A 145 -4.72 9.63 -4.12
C VAL A 145 -5.21 11.08 -4.13
N HIS A 146 -5.33 11.64 -2.93
CA HIS A 146 -5.52 13.05 -2.67
C HIS A 146 -4.20 13.63 -2.16
N PRO A 147 -3.41 14.30 -3.01
CA PRO A 147 -2.03 14.65 -2.65
C PRO A 147 -1.91 15.76 -1.60
N GLY A 148 -2.99 16.48 -1.30
CA GLY A 148 -2.96 17.66 -0.45
C GLY A 148 -2.16 18.82 -1.07
N GLY A 149 -2.67 20.04 -0.93
CA GLY A 149 -1.98 21.24 -1.45
C GLY A 149 -1.73 21.21 -2.96
N LYS A 150 -0.72 21.97 -3.41
CA LYS A 150 -0.40 22.12 -4.84
C LYS A 150 0.50 20.97 -5.33
N VAL A 151 0.08 20.30 -6.40
CA VAL A 151 0.89 19.38 -7.21
C VAL A 151 0.71 19.77 -8.66
N PHE A 152 1.80 19.82 -9.43
CA PHE A 152 1.70 19.97 -10.88
C PHE A 152 1.06 18.72 -11.49
N ARG A 153 0.11 18.89 -12.40
CA ARG A 153 -0.60 17.77 -13.02
C ARG A 153 0.33 16.78 -13.73
N SER A 154 1.47 17.23 -14.23
CA SER A 154 2.53 16.40 -14.83
C SER A 154 3.28 15.49 -13.85
N VAL A 155 3.11 15.69 -12.53
CA VAL A 155 3.78 14.95 -11.45
C VAL A 155 2.76 14.13 -10.64
N ALA A 156 1.48 14.22 -10.97
CA ALA A 156 0.38 13.63 -10.20
C ALA A 156 -0.12 12.28 -10.75
N LEU A 157 0.64 11.65 -11.65
CA LEU A 157 0.35 10.37 -12.30
C LEU A 157 1.49 9.38 -12.02
#